data_AF-A0A4Y2JSD1-F1
#
_entry.id   AF-A0A4Y2JSD1-F1
#
_cell.length_a   1.000
_cell.length_b   1.000
_cell.length_c   1.000
_cell.angle_alpha   90.00
_cell.angle_beta   90.00
_cell.angle_gamma   90.00
#
_symmetry.space_group_name_H-M   'P 1'
#
loop_
_entity.id
_entity.type
_entity.pdbx_description
1 polymer ?
#
loop_
_entity_poly.entity_id
_entity_poly.type
_entity_poly.pdbx_seq_one_letter_code
_entity_poly.pdbx_strand_id
1 'polypeptide(L)'
;MTLSLKESALLVNLFYKNGECSTIALKKLRALKGLRSDSGLMTAFGLKKMIDKFRGSFDVKCGRGRKAIASTSVEDVATALQESSSNALGTRSARGISRTLDLPVSMVRKILQNILQ
;
A
#
# COMPACT_ATOMS: atom_id res chain seq x y z
N MET A 1 -25.48 2.98 3.21
CA MET A 1 -25.50 1.70 2.46
C MET A 1 -24.08 1.32 2.08
N THR A 2 -23.68 0.09 2.39
CA THR A 2 -22.45 -0.54 1.90
C THR A 2 -22.84 -1.49 0.77
N LEU A 3 -22.29 -1.29 -0.43
CA LEU A 3 -22.42 -2.27 -1.51
C LEU A 3 -21.42 -3.40 -1.26
N SER A 4 -21.80 -4.63 -1.61
CA SER A 4 -20.83 -5.72 -1.62
C SER A 4 -19.75 -5.46 -2.69
N LEU A 5 -18.58 -6.11 -2.57
CA LEU A 5 -17.52 -5.99 -3.57
C LEU A 5 -18.00 -6.43 -4.97
N LYS A 6 -18.81 -7.49 -5.03
CA LYS A 6 -19.41 -7.98 -6.29
C LYS A 6 -20.32 -6.94 -6.92
N GLU A 7 -21.14 -6.25 -6.12
CA GLU A 7 -22.03 -5.18 -6.59
C GLU A 7 -21.26 -3.95 -7.05
N SER A 8 -20.19 -3.60 -6.33
CA SER A 8 -19.32 -2.48 -6.68
C SER A 8 -18.62 -2.75 -8.01
N ALA A 9 -18.06 -3.94 -8.21
CA ALA A 9 -17.43 -4.35 -9.47
C ALA A 9 -18.43 -4.35 -10.64
N LEU A 10 -19.64 -4.87 -10.43
CA LEU A 10 -20.69 -4.88 -11.44
C LEU A 10 -21.13 -3.45 -11.81
N LEU A 11 -21.25 -2.56 -10.83
CA LEU A 11 -21.60 -1.17 -11.06
C LEU A 11 -20.52 -0.39 -11.81
N VAL A 12 -19.24 -0.62 -11.49
CA VAL A 12 -18.11 -0.04 -12.22
C VAL A 12 -18.08 -0.54 -13.68
N ASN A 13 -18.32 -1.83 -13.91
CA ASN A 13 -18.42 -2.39 -15.26
C ASN A 13 -19.59 -1.77 -16.05
N LEU A 14 -20.76 -1.63 -15.44
CA LEU A 14 -21.89 -0.94 -16.05
C LEU A 14 -21.58 0.54 -16.33
N PHE A 15 -20.87 1.23 -15.46
CA PHE A 15 -20.49 2.61 -15.67
C PHE A 15 -19.67 2.80 -16.94
N TYR A 16 -18.62 2.00 -17.14
CA TYR A 16 -17.79 2.08 -18.35
C TYR A 16 -18.53 1.63 -19.61
N LYS A 17 -19.34 0.56 -19.53
CA LYS A 17 -20.14 0.08 -20.67
C LYS A 17 -21.19 1.07 -21.17
N ASN A 18 -21.61 2.02 -20.34
CA ASN A 18 -22.59 3.04 -20.70
C ASN A 18 -21.96 4.44 -20.87
N GLY A 19 -20.67 4.50 -21.23
CA GLY A 19 -19.99 5.77 -21.54
C GLY A 19 -19.88 6.71 -20.35
N GLU A 20 -19.62 6.17 -19.15
CA GLU A 20 -19.44 6.95 -17.92
C GLU A 20 -20.69 7.70 -17.43
N CYS A 21 -21.88 7.27 -17.87
CA CYS A 21 -23.12 7.86 -17.41
C CYS A 21 -23.61 7.20 -16.11
N SER A 22 -23.42 7.89 -14.97
CA SER A 22 -23.80 7.41 -13.64
C SER A 22 -25.28 7.06 -13.51
N THR A 23 -26.18 7.85 -14.12
CA THR A 23 -27.63 7.65 -14.00
C THR A 23 -28.08 6.37 -14.72
N ILE A 24 -27.52 6.10 -15.90
CA ILE A 24 -27.80 4.89 -16.69
C ILE A 24 -27.25 3.65 -15.98
N ALA A 25 -26.01 3.73 -15.47
CA ALA A 25 -25.40 2.63 -14.74
C ALA A 25 -26.20 2.26 -13.47
N LEU A 26 -26.65 3.26 -12.72
CA LEU A 26 -27.49 3.05 -11.54
C LEU A 26 -28.86 2.48 -11.92
N LYS A 27 -29.52 2.99 -12.97
CA LYS A 27 -30.79 2.43 -13.47
C LYS A 27 -30.66 0.96 -13.85
N LYS A 28 -29.58 0.58 -14.56
CA LYS A 28 -29.33 -0.83 -14.92
C LYS A 28 -29.05 -1.71 -13.70
N LEU A 29 -28.30 -1.22 -12.71
CA LEU A 29 -28.09 -1.95 -11.46
C LEU A 29 -29.40 -2.18 -10.70
N ARG A 30 -30.29 -1.18 -10.66
CA ARG A 30 -31.64 -1.32 -10.03
C ARG A 30 -32.47 -2.37 -10.75
N ALA A 31 -32.49 -2.34 -12.09
CA ALA A 31 -33.21 -3.31 -12.90
C ALA A 31 -32.70 -4.73 -12.67
N LEU A 32 -31.38 -4.94 -12.63
CA LEU A 32 -30.78 -6.25 -12.37
C LEU A 32 -31.09 -6.78 -10.96
N LYS A 33 -31.28 -5.90 -9.98
CA LYS A 33 -31.63 -6.29 -8.60
C LYS A 33 -33.14 -6.30 -8.30
N GLY A 34 -33.99 -5.87 -9.24
CA GLY A 34 -35.43 -5.71 -9.00
C GLY A 34 -35.78 -4.69 -7.92
N LEU A 35 -34.92 -3.69 -7.66
CA LEU A 35 -35.14 -2.68 -6.61
C LEU A 35 -36.14 -1.61 -7.08
N ARG A 36 -37.09 -1.23 -6.21
CA ARG A 36 -38.03 -0.13 -6.46
C ARG A 36 -37.28 1.20 -6.67
N SER A 37 -37.79 2.03 -7.57
CA SER A 37 -37.21 3.31 -8.02
C SER A 37 -36.84 4.28 -6.89
N ASP A 38 -37.58 4.21 -5.78
CA ASP A 38 -37.49 5.14 -4.65
C ASP A 38 -36.64 4.56 -3.51
N SER A 39 -36.18 3.32 -3.65
CA SER A 39 -35.23 2.73 -2.70
C SER A 39 -33.90 3.48 -2.79
N GLY A 40 -33.33 3.82 -1.63
CA GLY A 40 -32.16 4.68 -1.43
C GLY A 40 -30.84 4.16 -2.00
N LEU A 41 -30.84 3.76 -3.27
CA LEU A 41 -29.65 3.46 -4.04
C LEU A 41 -28.81 4.73 -4.18
N MET A 42 -27.51 4.53 -4.25
CA MET A 42 -26.49 5.58 -4.32
C MET A 42 -26.83 6.70 -5.31
N THR A 43 -26.59 7.95 -4.89
CA THR A 43 -26.69 9.11 -5.79
C THR A 43 -25.57 9.07 -6.84
N ALA A 44 -25.74 9.82 -7.95
CA ALA A 44 -24.69 9.96 -8.95
C ALA A 44 -23.36 10.45 -8.35
N PHE A 45 -23.44 11.39 -7.40
CA PHE A 45 -22.28 11.86 -6.63
C PHE A 45 -21.63 10.75 -5.80
N GLY A 46 -22.44 9.93 -5.12
CA GLY A 46 -21.96 8.77 -4.40
C GLY A 46 -21.23 7.79 -5.31
N LEU A 47 -21.78 7.48 -6.48
CA LEU A 47 -21.15 6.61 -7.48
C LEU A 47 -19.80 7.18 -7.94
N LYS A 48 -19.72 8.46 -8.29
CA LYS A 48 -18.45 9.11 -8.64
C LYS A 48 -17.40 8.95 -7.53
N LYS A 49 -17.79 9.23 -6.28
CA LYS A 49 -16.91 9.06 -5.11
C LYS A 49 -16.46 7.61 -4.91
N MET A 50 -17.29 6.62 -5.25
CA MET A 50 -16.91 5.21 -5.21
C MET A 50 -15.92 4.86 -6.31
N ILE A 51 -16.14 5.34 -7.52
CA ILE A 51 -15.24 5.12 -8.66
C ILE A 51 -13.87 5.74 -8.37
N ASP A 52 -13.83 6.94 -7.79
CA ASP A 52 -12.57 7.57 -7.39
C ASP A 52 -11.83 6.76 -6.31
N LYS A 53 -12.57 6.17 -5.34
CA LYS A 53 -11.98 5.24 -4.36
C LYS A 53 -11.49 3.95 -5.02
N PHE A 54 -12.24 3.42 -5.99
CA PHE A 54 -11.86 2.23 -6.73
C PHE A 54 -10.60 2.48 -7.55
N ARG A 55 -10.51 3.61 -8.28
CA ARG A 55 -9.31 4.04 -9.01
C ARG A 55 -8.11 4.23 -8.09
N GLY A 56 -8.34 4.84 -6.92
CA GLY A 56 -7.30 5.05 -5.90
C GLY A 56 -6.88 3.80 -5.13
N SER A 57 -7.63 2.69 -5.17
CA SER A 57 -7.24 1.45 -4.48
C SER A 57 -6.33 0.54 -5.32
N PHE A 58 -6.30 0.70 -6.64
CA PHE A 58 -5.34 0.01 -7.51
C PHE A 58 -4.01 0.75 -7.65
N ASP A 59 -3.97 2.03 -7.25
CA ASP A 59 -2.72 2.73 -7.11
C ASP A 59 -1.92 2.04 -5.99
N VAL A 60 -0.78 1.44 -6.32
CA VAL A 60 0.20 0.91 -5.36
C VAL A 60 0.82 2.11 -4.65
N LYS A 61 0.02 2.85 -3.90
CA LYS A 61 0.55 3.77 -2.92
C LYS A 61 1.15 2.90 -1.84
N CYS A 62 2.47 2.93 -1.70
CA CYS A 62 3.13 2.48 -0.49
C CYS A 62 2.33 3.03 0.69
N GLY A 63 1.85 2.13 1.56
CA GLY A 63 1.02 2.52 2.69
C GLY A 63 1.70 3.60 3.52
N ARG A 64 0.94 4.25 4.41
CA ARG A 64 1.44 5.16 5.45
C ARG A 64 2.23 4.39 6.54
N GLY A 65 3.06 3.46 6.13
CA GLY A 65 3.94 2.65 6.96
C GLY A 65 5.28 3.34 7.20
N ARG A 66 6.15 2.67 7.95
CA ARG A 66 7.52 3.14 8.17
C ARG A 66 8.25 3.25 6.83
N LYS A 67 9.04 4.32 6.69
CA LYS A 67 9.96 4.49 5.56
C LYS A 67 10.79 3.21 5.40
N ALA A 68 10.87 2.70 4.19
CA ALA A 68 11.75 1.60 3.86
C ALA A 68 13.18 1.99 4.24
N ILE A 69 13.92 1.04 4.81
CA ILE A 69 15.37 1.19 4.98
C ILE A 69 15.94 1.25 3.57
N ALA A 70 16.74 2.27 3.27
CA ALA A 70 17.37 2.40 1.96
C ALA A 70 18.27 1.19 1.71
N SER A 71 18.16 0.56 0.53
CA SER A 71 18.97 -0.63 0.19
C SER A 71 20.47 -0.36 0.30
N THR A 72 20.90 0.85 -0.07
CA THR A 72 22.27 1.35 0.10
C THR A 72 22.76 1.21 1.54
N SER A 73 21.93 1.58 2.52
CA SER A 73 22.29 1.46 3.94
C SER A 73 22.37 0.01 4.44
N VAL A 74 21.74 -0.95 3.75
CA VAL A 74 21.85 -2.37 4.08
C VAL A 74 23.20 -2.94 3.61
N GLU A 75 23.60 -2.59 2.40
CA GLU A 75 24.86 -2.99 1.77
C GLU A 75 26.07 -2.44 2.55
N ASP A 76 26.01 -1.18 2.97
CA ASP A 76 27.06 -0.53 3.76
C ASP A 76 27.24 -1.19 5.14
N VAL A 77 26.12 -1.55 5.81
CA VAL A 77 26.15 -2.24 7.11
C VAL A 77 26.66 -3.68 6.97
N ALA A 78 26.34 -4.37 5.88
CA ALA A 78 26.84 -5.72 5.61
C ALA A 78 28.36 -5.70 5.34
N THR A 79 28.84 -4.73 4.57
CA THR A 79 30.27 -4.55 4.28
C THR A 79 31.05 -4.23 5.56
N ALA A 80 30.57 -3.27 6.35
CA ALA A 80 31.20 -2.91 7.62
C ALA A 80 31.19 -4.07 8.64
N LEU A 81 30.16 -4.92 8.63
CA LEU A 81 30.13 -6.13 9.45
C LEU A 81 31.21 -7.13 9.01
N GLN A 82 31.40 -7.33 7.71
CA GLN A 82 32.38 -8.25 7.16
C GLN A 82 33.81 -7.78 7.42
N GLU A 83 34.09 -6.49 7.21
CA GLU A 83 35.38 -5.86 7.53
C GLU A 83 35.70 -5.89 9.03
N SER A 84 34.70 -5.68 9.89
CA SER A 84 34.87 -5.81 11.33
C SER A 84 35.03 -7.27 11.78
N SER A 85 34.61 -8.25 10.97
CA SER A 85 34.80 -9.67 11.28
C SER A 85 36.18 -10.19 10.88
N SER A 86 36.82 -9.58 9.88
CA SER A 86 38.18 -9.93 9.46
C SER A 86 39.26 -9.23 10.27
N ASN A 87 38.95 -8.10 10.91
CA ASN A 87 39.89 -7.37 11.76
C ASN A 87 39.88 -7.86 13.22
N ALA A 88 41.06 -8.01 13.82
CA ALA A 88 41.25 -8.43 15.23
C ALA A 88 40.78 -7.41 16.28
N LEU A 89 40.35 -6.22 15.85
CA LEU A 89 39.69 -5.22 16.68
C LEU A 89 38.25 -5.68 16.91
N GLY A 90 37.89 -6.02 18.16
CA GLY A 90 36.59 -6.55 18.58
C GLY A 90 35.40 -5.59 18.42
N THR A 91 35.20 -5.01 17.24
CA THR A 91 34.19 -3.99 16.92
C THR A 91 32.93 -4.53 16.27
N ARG A 92 32.64 -5.84 16.39
CA ARG A 92 31.42 -6.48 15.84
C ARG A 92 30.10 -5.96 16.47
N SER A 93 30.17 -5.03 17.42
CA SER A 93 28.97 -4.47 18.03
C SER A 93 28.23 -3.53 17.08
N ALA A 94 26.89 -3.55 17.14
CA ALA A 94 26.05 -2.58 16.41
C ALA A 94 26.40 -1.11 16.73
N ARG A 95 27.00 -0.86 17.91
CA ARG A 95 27.48 0.47 18.31
C ARG A 95 28.79 0.85 17.60
N GLY A 96 29.66 -0.12 17.30
CA GLY A 96 30.88 0.09 16.51
C GLY A 96 30.52 0.50 15.08
N ILE A 97 29.70 -0.30 14.41
CA ILE A 97 29.24 -0.06 13.03
C ILE A 97 28.47 1.28 12.92
N SER A 98 27.64 1.60 13.92
CA SER A 98 26.92 2.88 14.00
C SER A 98 27.86 4.09 14.03
N ARG A 99 29.01 4.01 14.70
CA ARG A 99 30.00 5.10 14.73
C ARG A 99 30.75 5.24 13.40
N THR A 100 31.03 4.13 12.73
CA THR A 100 31.74 4.13 11.44
C THR A 100 30.87 4.71 10.32
N LEU A 101 29.58 4.37 10.30
CA LEU A 101 28.65 4.77 9.25
C LEU A 101 27.83 6.03 9.61
N ASP A 102 28.04 6.60 10.79
CA ASP A 102 27.22 7.68 11.36
C ASP A 102 25.70 7.40 11.29
N LEU A 103 25.32 6.14 11.50
CA LEU A 103 23.94 5.66 11.46
C LEU A 103 23.39 5.47 12.88
N PRO A 104 22.09 5.67 13.12
CA PRO A 104 21.51 5.38 14.42
C PRO A 104 21.62 3.88 14.74
N VAL A 105 22.06 3.56 15.96
CA VAL A 105 22.23 2.17 16.45
C VAL A 105 20.96 1.32 16.24
N SER A 106 19.78 1.93 16.33
CA SER A 106 18.49 1.26 16.12
C SER A 106 18.27 0.80 14.67
N MET A 107 18.85 1.49 13.69
CA MET A 107 18.82 1.10 12.27
C MET A 107 19.79 -0.05 12.02
N VAL A 108 21.03 0.07 12.50
CA VAL A 108 22.05 -0.99 12.39
C VAL A 108 21.54 -2.30 13.01
N ARG A 109 20.93 -2.25 14.21
CA ARG A 109 20.35 -3.44 14.86
C ARG A 109 19.24 -4.09 14.03
N LYS A 110 18.36 -3.31 13.39
CA LYS A 110 17.28 -3.84 12.55
C LYS A 110 17.82 -4.49 11.28
N ILE A 111 18.82 -3.88 10.66
CA ILE A 111 19.47 -4.42 9.47
C ILE A 111 20.16 -5.75 9.82
N LEU A 112 20.93 -5.78 10.92
CA LEU A 112 21.55 -7.01 11.39
C LEU A 112 20.53 -8.11 11.72
N GLN A 113 19.39 -7.77 12.33
CA GLN A 113 18.30 -8.72 12.59
C GLN A 113 17.65 -9.23 11.31
N ASN A 114 17.47 -8.38 10.30
CA ASN A 114 16.92 -8.77 9.00
C ASN A 114 17.86 -9.67 8.19
N ILE A 115 19.18 -9.53 8.37
CA ILE A 115 20.18 -10.35 7.66
C ILE A 115 20.38 -11.71 8.35
N LEU A 116 20.19 -11.78 9.67
CA LEU A 116 20.38 -13.01 10.47
C LEU A 116 19.13 -13.90 10.56
N GLN A 117 17.96 -13.43 10.10
CA GLN A 117 16.76 -14.26 9.91
C GLN A 117 16.75 -14.88 8.51
#